data_AF-A0A0D1LP71-F1
#
_entry.id   AF-A0A0D1LP71-F1
#
_cell.length_a   1.000
_cell.length_b   1.000
_cell.length_c   1.000
_cell.angle_alpha   90.00
_cell.angle_beta   90.00
_cell.angle_gamma   90.00
#
_symmetry.space_group_name_H-M   'P 1'
#
loop_
_entity.id
_entity.type
_entity.pdbx_description
1 polymer ?
#
loop_
_entity_poly.entity_id
_entity_poly.type
_entity_poly.pdbx_seq_one_letter_code
_entity_poly.pdbx_strand_id
1 'polypeptide(L)'
;MSSTSLNKKYVITLITVFLTNGSGTAWNADAIYKRLLNQLTENQILLAALSFVSEEVESKLNWSLSQKKFSEMLDILADHAVGNKTLEIIRALKNLGEQNYKVASQNSTITRQYTPLIKEYYPEVDM
;
A
#
# COMPACT_ATOMS: atom_id res chain seq x y z
N MET A 1 2.63 -6.23 -23.15
CA MET A 1 2.47 -5.70 -21.78
C MET A 1 3.52 -4.61 -21.60
N SER A 2 3.15 -3.36 -21.28
CA SER A 2 4.16 -2.33 -21.00
C SER A 2 4.88 -2.67 -19.69
N SER A 3 6.14 -2.24 -19.54
CA SER A 3 6.92 -2.40 -18.31
C SER A 3 6.20 -1.84 -17.08
N THR A 4 5.40 -0.78 -17.25
CA THR A 4 4.59 -0.16 -16.20
C THR A 4 3.49 -1.07 -15.66
N SER A 5 2.79 -1.81 -16.54
CA SER A 5 1.73 -2.74 -16.14
C SER A 5 2.29 -3.94 -15.35
N LEU A 6 3.47 -4.43 -15.74
CA LEU A 6 4.15 -5.52 -15.02
C LEU A 6 4.63 -5.05 -13.64
N ASN A 7 5.19 -3.85 -13.55
CA ASN A 7 5.64 -3.26 -12.29
C ASN A 7 4.49 -3.11 -11.29
N LYS A 8 3.35 -2.55 -11.74
CA LYS A 8 2.16 -2.43 -10.90
C LYS A 8 1.66 -3.79 -10.42
N LYS A 9 1.55 -4.77 -11.34
CA LYS A 9 1.13 -6.13 -11.00
C LYS A 9 2.05 -6.79 -9.96
N TYR A 10 3.36 -6.63 -10.11
CA TYR A 10 4.34 -7.15 -9.16
C TYR A 10 4.11 -6.56 -7.75
N VAL A 11 4.03 -5.23 -7.65
CA VAL A 11 3.87 -4.54 -6.36
C VAL A 11 2.53 -4.90 -5.71
N ILE A 12 1.41 -4.81 -6.44
CA ILE A 12 0.10 -5.17 -5.90
C ILE A 12 0.04 -6.63 -5.46
N THR A 13 0.66 -7.55 -6.22
CA THR A 13 0.72 -8.97 -5.82
C THR A 13 1.49 -9.13 -4.52
N LEU A 14 2.66 -8.49 -4.39
CA LEU A 14 3.49 -8.55 -3.18
C LEU A 14 2.73 -8.02 -1.95
N ILE A 15 2.05 -6.89 -2.09
CA ILE A 15 1.25 -6.29 -1.01
C ILE A 15 0.10 -7.23 -0.64
N THR A 16 -0.64 -7.69 -1.63
CA THR A 16 -1.80 -8.59 -1.45
C THR A 16 -1.43 -9.84 -0.66
N VAL A 17 -0.28 -10.46 -0.95
CA VAL A 17 0.18 -11.65 -0.20
C VAL A 17 0.74 -11.29 1.18
N PHE A 18 1.39 -10.13 1.32
CA PHE A 18 1.90 -9.66 2.62
C PHE A 18 0.78 -9.32 3.61
N LEU A 19 -0.31 -8.71 3.14
CA LEU A 19 -1.48 -8.36 3.93
C LEU A 19 -2.30 -9.56 4.41
N THR A 20 -2.03 -10.76 3.89
CA THR A 20 -2.77 -12.00 4.16
C THR A 20 -4.28 -11.92 3.82
N ASN A 21 -5.02 -13.00 4.04
CA ASN A 21 -6.47 -13.11 3.92
C ASN A 21 -7.20 -12.92 5.27
N GLY A 22 -6.53 -12.39 6.29
CA GLY A 22 -7.09 -12.17 7.62
C GLY A 22 -7.04 -13.36 8.58
N SER A 23 -6.80 -14.59 8.10
CA SER A 23 -6.84 -15.83 8.91
C SER A 23 -5.49 -16.31 9.47
N GLY A 24 -4.42 -15.51 9.34
CA GLY A 24 -3.08 -15.84 9.87
C GLY A 24 -1.94 -15.33 8.99
N THR A 25 -0.73 -15.27 9.53
CA THR A 25 0.46 -14.85 8.77
C THR A 25 1.21 -16.09 8.26
N ALA A 26 1.63 -16.08 6.99
CA ALA A 26 2.51 -17.12 6.46
C ALA A 26 3.92 -16.97 7.04
N TRP A 27 4.17 -17.53 8.23
CA TRP A 27 5.40 -17.29 9.01
C TRP A 27 6.69 -17.55 8.23
N ASN A 28 6.75 -18.62 7.45
CA ASN A 28 7.93 -18.95 6.65
C ASN A 28 8.15 -17.98 5.46
N ALA A 29 7.08 -17.34 4.97
CA ALA A 29 7.14 -16.43 3.84
C ALA A 29 7.26 -14.95 4.27
N ASP A 30 6.93 -14.61 5.52
CA ASP A 30 6.97 -13.22 6.02
C ASP A 30 8.34 -12.57 5.85
N ALA A 31 9.41 -13.29 6.21
CA ALA A 31 10.78 -12.82 6.02
C ALA A 31 11.13 -12.57 4.53
N ILE A 32 10.59 -13.39 3.62
CA ILE A 32 10.79 -13.22 2.18
C ILE A 32 10.04 -11.97 1.69
N TYR A 33 8.79 -11.78 2.12
CA TYR A 33 8.01 -10.60 1.74
C TYR A 33 8.65 -9.30 2.24
N LYS A 34 9.11 -9.27 3.50
CA LYS A 34 9.86 -8.13 4.05
C LYS A 34 11.11 -7.82 3.25
N ARG A 35 11.89 -8.84 2.89
CA ARG A 35 13.07 -8.66 2.02
C ARG A 35 12.70 -8.06 0.67
N LEU A 36 11.61 -8.50 0.05
CA LEU A 36 11.14 -7.97 -1.22
C LEU A 36 10.62 -6.52 -1.10
N LEU A 37 9.91 -6.20 -0.02
CA LEU A 37 9.46 -4.83 0.28
C LEU A 37 10.65 -3.87 0.45
N ASN A 38 11.72 -4.31 1.13
CA ASN A 38 12.97 -3.54 1.29
C ASN A 38 13.74 -3.33 -0.02
N GLN A 39 13.37 -4.01 -1.10
CA GLN A 39 14.03 -3.91 -2.41
C GLN A 39 13.21 -3.09 -3.42
N LEU A 40 12.07 -2.54 -3.00
CA LEU A 40 11.25 -1.70 -3.87
C LEU A 40 12.00 -0.40 -4.22
N THR A 41 11.91 -0.02 -5.49
CA THR A 41 12.37 1.29 -5.98
C THR A 41 11.44 2.41 -5.49
N GLU A 42 11.88 3.66 -5.51
CA GLU A 42 11.06 4.81 -5.07
C GLU A 42 9.67 4.86 -5.74
N ASN A 43 9.58 4.61 -7.05
CA ASN A 43 8.29 4.55 -7.76
C ASN A 43 7.40 3.40 -7.27
N GLN A 44 8.00 2.26 -6.91
CA GLN A 44 7.26 1.11 -6.38
C GLN A 44 6.85 1.33 -4.92
N ILE A 45 7.65 2.04 -4.13
CA ILE A 45 7.31 2.46 -2.76
C ILE A 45 6.09 3.39 -2.80
N LEU A 46 6.11 4.39 -3.68
CA LEU A 46 4.97 5.30 -3.83
C LEU A 46 3.71 4.55 -4.29
N LEU A 47 3.84 3.64 -5.27
CA LEU A 47 2.75 2.77 -5.69
C LEU A 47 2.24 1.95 -4.50
N ALA A 48 3.13 1.33 -3.72
CA ALA A 48 2.75 0.53 -2.57
C ALA A 48 2.04 1.33 -1.47
N ALA A 49 2.51 2.55 -1.16
CA ALA A 49 1.87 3.40 -0.17
C ALA A 49 0.45 3.82 -0.60
N LEU A 50 0.24 4.06 -1.90
CA LEU A 50 -1.07 4.42 -2.46
C LEU A 50 -1.99 3.21 -2.70
N SER A 51 -1.52 1.98 -2.44
CA SER A 51 -2.27 0.78 -2.81
C SER A 51 -3.58 0.59 -2.07
N PHE A 52 -3.83 1.33 -0.99
CA PHE A 52 -5.09 1.26 -0.24
C PHE A 52 -6.33 1.56 -1.10
N VAL A 53 -6.18 2.24 -2.24
CA VAL A 53 -7.25 2.52 -3.21
C VAL A 53 -7.47 1.42 -4.26
N SER A 54 -6.61 0.40 -4.31
CA SER A 54 -6.79 -0.72 -5.24
C SER A 54 -7.87 -1.67 -4.71
N GLU A 55 -8.71 -2.22 -5.59
CA GLU A 55 -9.78 -3.14 -5.20
C GLU A 55 -9.24 -4.35 -4.41
N GLU A 56 -8.10 -4.92 -4.84
CA GLU A 56 -7.50 -6.09 -4.19
C GLU A 56 -7.01 -5.79 -2.76
N VAL A 57 -6.52 -4.58 -2.53
CA VAL A 57 -6.01 -4.17 -1.21
C VAL A 57 -7.16 -3.65 -0.34
N GLU A 58 -8.06 -2.82 -0.87
CA GLU A 58 -9.23 -2.30 -0.16
C GLU A 58 -10.06 -3.45 0.44
N SER A 59 -10.32 -4.48 -0.35
CA SER A 59 -11.09 -5.65 0.10
C SER A 59 -10.43 -6.35 1.30
N LYS A 60 -9.10 -6.34 1.40
CA LYS A 60 -8.36 -6.90 2.54
C LYS A 60 -8.37 -6.01 3.77
N LEU A 61 -8.46 -4.70 3.61
CA LEU A 61 -8.50 -3.73 4.72
C LEU A 61 -9.79 -3.82 5.55
N ASN A 62 -10.74 -4.68 5.19
CA ASN A 62 -11.85 -5.10 6.04
C ASN A 62 -11.42 -5.88 7.29
N TRP A 63 -10.22 -6.49 7.29
CA TRP A 63 -9.77 -7.38 8.34
C TRP A 63 -8.71 -6.71 9.21
N SER A 64 -8.86 -6.82 10.53
CA SER A 64 -7.95 -6.18 11.50
C SER A 64 -6.50 -6.63 11.36
N LEU A 65 -6.26 -7.91 11.05
CA LEU A 65 -4.91 -8.42 10.79
C LEU A 65 -4.29 -7.77 9.55
N SER A 66 -5.05 -7.63 8.47
CA SER A 66 -4.59 -6.98 7.25
C SER A 66 -4.31 -5.49 7.47
N GLN A 67 -5.10 -4.81 8.29
CA GLN A 67 -4.85 -3.41 8.69
C GLN A 67 -3.51 -3.27 9.42
N LYS A 68 -3.22 -4.17 10.38
CA LYS A 68 -1.92 -4.24 11.07
C LYS A 68 -0.77 -4.50 10.10
N LYS A 69 -0.93 -5.44 9.18
CA LYS A 69 0.08 -5.72 8.14
C LYS A 69 0.26 -4.52 7.21
N PHE A 70 -0.80 -3.77 6.89
CA PHE A 70 -0.66 -2.56 6.08
C PHE A 70 0.13 -1.48 6.83
N SER A 71 -0.13 -1.31 8.13
CA SER A 71 0.68 -0.47 9.02
C SER A 71 2.15 -0.87 9.04
N GLU A 72 2.43 -2.17 9.21
CA GLU A 72 3.79 -2.73 9.19
C GLU A 72 4.46 -2.52 7.84
N MET A 73 3.72 -2.65 6.73
CA MET A 73 4.23 -2.35 5.40
C MET A 73 4.64 -0.87 5.31
N LEU A 74 3.80 0.06 5.77
CA LEU A 74 4.11 1.49 5.76
C LEU A 74 5.38 1.80 6.56
N ASP A 75 5.63 1.11 7.68
CA ASP A 75 6.88 1.24 8.45
C ASP A 75 8.09 0.80 7.62
N ILE A 76 8.02 -0.38 7.00
CA ILE A 76 9.08 -0.90 6.13
C ILE A 76 9.37 0.06 4.97
N LEU A 77 8.31 0.59 4.34
CA LEU A 77 8.44 1.55 3.23
C LEU A 77 9.06 2.88 3.69
N ALA A 78 8.74 3.35 4.90
CA ALA A 78 9.27 4.60 5.44
C ALA A 78 10.80 4.56 5.64
N ASP A 79 11.35 3.40 6.01
CA ASP A 79 12.79 3.23 6.23
C ASP A 79 13.62 3.37 4.95
N HIS A 80 12.98 3.22 3.78
CA HIS A 80 13.63 3.21 2.47
C HIS A 80 13.15 4.29 1.50
N ALA A 81 12.05 4.99 1.82
CA ALA A 81 11.55 6.11 1.02
C ALA A 81 12.52 7.29 1.08
N VAL A 82 12.98 7.75 -0.08
CA VAL A 82 13.90 8.89 -0.19
C VAL A 82 13.14 10.18 -0.54
N GLY A 83 11.98 10.07 -1.20
CA GLY A 83 11.18 11.21 -1.62
C GLY A 83 10.41 11.85 -0.46
N ASN A 84 10.55 13.18 -0.31
CA ASN A 84 9.79 13.97 0.67
C ASN A 84 8.28 13.74 0.57
N LYS A 85 7.76 13.66 -0.67
CA LYS A 85 6.33 13.46 -0.93
C LYS A 85 5.86 12.05 -0.55
N THR A 86 6.67 11.03 -0.82
CA THR A 86 6.40 9.64 -0.42
C THR A 86 6.33 9.52 1.10
N LEU A 87 7.30 10.10 1.81
CA LEU A 87 7.32 10.14 3.27
C LEU A 87 6.12 10.91 3.85
N GLU A 88 5.70 12.01 3.22
CA GLU A 88 4.51 12.76 3.62
C GLU A 88 3.24 11.90 3.54
N ILE A 89 3.05 11.17 2.43
CA ILE A 89 1.92 10.26 2.23
C ILE A 89 1.94 9.14 3.27
N ILE A 90 3.08 8.48 3.46
CA ILE A 90 3.23 7.41 4.44
C ILE A 90 2.89 7.92 5.85
N ARG A 91 3.40 9.09 6.24
CA ARG A 91 3.09 9.72 7.53
C ARG A 91 1.61 10.08 7.66
N ALA A 92 1.00 10.62 6.61
CA ALA A 92 -0.43 10.95 6.60
C ALA A 92 -1.29 9.70 6.82
N LEU A 93 -0.96 8.60 6.12
CA LEU A 93 -1.62 7.31 6.30
C LEU A 93 -1.41 6.76 7.72
N LYS A 94 -0.18 6.78 8.24
CA LYS A 94 0.10 6.33 9.61
C LYS A 94 -0.69 7.14 10.66
N ASN A 95 -0.79 8.45 10.49
CA ASN A 95 -1.55 9.32 11.39
C ASN A 95 -3.06 9.06 11.34
N LEU A 96 -3.57 8.53 10.22
CA LEU A 96 -4.98 8.14 10.10
C LEU A 96 -5.33 6.98 11.05
N GLY A 97 -4.39 6.05 11.28
CA GLY A 97 -4.57 4.88 12.13
C GLY A 97 -5.17 3.67 11.42
N GLU A 98 -4.81 2.48 11.91
CA GLU A 98 -5.02 1.19 11.23
C GLU A 98 -6.47 0.89 10.85
N GLN A 99 -7.40 1.20 11.77
CA GLN A 99 -8.83 0.96 11.58
C GLN A 99 -9.47 1.81 10.47
N ASN A 100 -8.77 2.84 9.98
CA ASN A 100 -9.32 3.84 9.09
C ASN A 100 -8.84 3.72 7.63
N TYR A 101 -7.93 2.79 7.32
CA TYR A 101 -7.40 2.65 5.95
C TYR A 101 -8.49 2.37 4.89
N LYS A 102 -9.50 1.55 5.23
CA LYS A 102 -10.65 1.31 4.35
C LYS A 102 -11.51 2.56 4.17
N VAL A 103 -11.77 3.31 5.23
CA VAL A 103 -12.52 4.58 5.10
C VAL A 103 -11.72 5.57 4.25
N ALA A 104 -10.40 5.51 4.35
CA ALA A 104 -9.49 6.30 3.52
C ALA A 104 -9.74 6.06 2.04
N SER A 105 -9.79 4.79 1.60
CA SER A 105 -9.95 4.42 0.18
C SER A 105 -11.27 4.92 -0.41
N GLN A 106 -12.33 5.00 0.40
CA GLN A 106 -13.69 5.26 -0.08
C GLN A 106 -14.00 6.74 -0.27
N ASN A 107 -13.70 7.60 0.72
CA ASN A 107 -13.78 9.06 0.56
C ASN A 107 -13.22 9.76 1.80
N SER A 108 -11.93 10.10 1.81
CA SER A 108 -11.31 10.81 2.93
C SER A 108 -10.56 12.07 2.48
N THR A 109 -10.22 12.93 3.43
CA THR A 109 -9.34 14.08 3.20
C THR A 109 -8.01 13.66 2.56
N ILE A 110 -7.45 12.52 2.96
CA ILE A 110 -6.20 11.97 2.40
C ILE A 110 -6.36 11.65 0.91
N THR A 111 -7.40 10.91 0.53
CA THR A 111 -7.64 10.56 -0.89
C THR A 111 -7.87 11.80 -1.75
N ARG A 112 -8.61 12.80 -1.22
CA ARG A 112 -8.80 14.09 -1.89
C ARG A 112 -7.49 14.87 -2.04
N GLN A 113 -6.67 14.92 -0.99
CA GLN A 113 -5.37 15.59 -1.00
C GLN A 113 -4.42 15.00 -2.04
N TYR A 114 -4.42 13.68 -2.19
CA TYR A 114 -3.50 12.96 -3.09
C TYR A 114 -4.15 12.50 -4.42
N THR A 115 -5.35 12.97 -4.74
CA THR A 115 -6.10 12.61 -5.96
C THR A 115 -5.26 12.69 -7.25
N PRO A 116 -4.43 13.73 -7.50
CA PRO A 116 -3.62 13.78 -8.72
C PRO A 116 -2.63 12.60 -8.84
N LEU A 117 -1.99 12.23 -7.73
CA LEU A 117 -1.08 11.08 -7.70
C LEU A 117 -1.82 9.75 -7.79
N ILE A 118 -2.97 9.63 -7.12
CA ILE A 118 -3.78 8.41 -7.20
C ILE A 118 -4.23 8.19 -8.64
N LYS A 119 -4.68 9.22 -9.37
CA LYS A 119 -5.02 9.11 -10.80
C LYS A 119 -3.83 8.72 -11.68
N GLU A 120 -2.62 9.13 -11.32
CA GLU A 120 -1.39 8.78 -12.05
C GLU A 120 -1.03 7.29 -11.88
N TYR A 121 -1.12 6.76 -10.66
CA TYR A 121 -0.70 5.38 -10.33
C TYR A 121 -1.84 4.35 -10.41
N TYR A 122 -3.08 4.80 -10.23
CA TYR A 122 -4.33 4.04 -10.20
C TYR A 122 -5.40 4.70 -11.08
N PRO A 123 -5.16 4.82 -12.40
CA PRO A 123 -6.10 5.45 -13.33
C PRO A 123 -7.44 4.71 -13.46
N GLU A 124 -7.47 3.44 -13.07
CA GLU A 124 -8.70 2.62 -13.06
C GLU A 124 -9.61 2.88 -11.86
N VAL A 125 -9.14 3.60 -10.83
CA VAL A 125 -9.94 3.93 -9.65
C VAL A 125 -10.78 5.16 -9.96
N ASP A 126 -12.10 4.98 -9.97
CA ASP A 126 -13.05 6.07 -10.14
C ASP A 126 -13.18 6.83 -8.80
N MET A 127 -12.78 8.11 -8.77
CA MET A 127 -12.71 8.96 -7.57
C MET A 127 -13.65 10.15 -7.63
#